data_AF-A0A832J648-F1
#
_entry.id   AF-A0A832J648-F1
#
_cell.length_a   1.000
_cell.length_b   1.000
_cell.length_c   1.000
_cell.angle_alpha   90.00
_cell.angle_beta   90.00
_cell.angle_gamma   90.00
#
_symmetry.space_group_name_H-M   'P 1'
#
loop_
_entity.id
_entity.type
_entity.pdbx_description
1 polymer ?
#
loop_
_entity_poly.entity_id
_entity_poly.type
_entity_poly.pdbx_seq_one_letter_code
_entity_poly.pdbx_strand_id
1 'polypeptide(L)'
;YAALTGTTINIPNIRSNSEFDFSGTLRYDQQSGYCSQSFLTVPMRDHEDEIIGVLQLINPTDKQSNNILAFSDEDQQLVESLASQAAVAITNQRLIGELKHLMEKFIEVIATAIDDKSPYTGYHCRRVPEIAMLLADAINANKAGPLADFKLDDKQRYELKIAALLHDCGKITTPVHVVDKATKLETIFDRIELIESRYEILRRDIEIAHLKQQLKDSNHSNDALQQQLQQLDDEFEFLKKANKGTEFMPETAAQRVKEISRRTWQNSQGESRPLLNNEEIDNLTIAKGTLLNTERQIINHHITMTINMLEALPFPKHLSNVPEIAGNHHERMDGKGYPRGLTREEMSVQARLMGIADIFDALTASDRPYKKPMSLSQALKILASMAEEGHVDPDLLEIFVQQKVYLRYAEKNLHPDQIDLH
;
A
#
# COMPACT_ATOMS: atom_id res chain seq x y z
N TYR A 1 43.46 1.50 -24.46
CA TYR A 1 44.68 1.78 -23.69
C TYR A 1 44.44 2.79 -22.58
N ALA A 2 43.97 4.01 -22.87
CA ALA A 2 43.71 5.05 -21.86
C ALA A 2 42.79 4.58 -20.71
N ALA A 3 41.70 3.86 -21.04
CA ALA A 3 40.80 3.25 -20.05
C ALA A 3 41.48 2.23 -19.11
N LEU A 4 42.51 1.53 -19.58
CA LEU A 4 43.17 0.44 -18.84
C LEU A 4 44.36 0.92 -18.02
N THR A 5 45.02 1.97 -18.48
CA THR A 5 46.29 2.46 -17.93
C THR A 5 46.12 3.75 -17.15
N GLY A 6 45.01 4.46 -17.33
CA GLY A 6 44.79 5.76 -16.73
C GLY A 6 45.71 6.85 -17.26
N THR A 7 46.37 6.62 -18.40
CA THR A 7 47.26 7.60 -19.05
C THR A 7 46.57 8.27 -20.24
N THR A 8 46.70 9.59 -20.34
CA THR A 8 46.28 10.35 -21.52
C THR A 8 47.10 9.97 -22.74
N ILE A 9 46.43 9.85 -23.89
CA ILE A 9 47.05 9.53 -25.18
C ILE A 9 46.77 10.69 -26.14
N ASN A 10 47.83 11.40 -26.54
CA ASN A 10 47.78 12.46 -27.53
C ASN A 10 48.54 12.01 -28.79
N ILE A 11 47.82 11.81 -29.89
CA ILE A 11 48.35 11.31 -31.16
C ILE A 11 48.17 12.39 -32.23
N PRO A 12 49.27 12.98 -32.74
CA PRO A 12 49.20 14.03 -33.74
C PRO A 12 48.79 13.51 -35.12
N ASN A 13 49.13 12.25 -35.44
CA ASN A 13 48.74 11.61 -36.70
C ASN A 13 48.69 10.08 -36.56
N ILE A 14 47.49 9.49 -36.71
CA ILE A 14 47.26 8.04 -36.57
C ILE A 14 47.90 7.22 -37.70
N ARG A 15 48.13 7.80 -38.89
CA ARG A 15 48.72 7.08 -40.03
C ARG A 15 50.22 6.87 -39.89
N SER A 16 50.87 7.70 -39.07
CA SER A 16 52.29 7.58 -38.73
C SER A 16 52.53 6.92 -37.36
N ASN A 17 51.48 6.61 -36.61
CA ASN A 17 51.59 5.98 -35.30
C ASN A 17 51.72 4.45 -35.46
N SER A 18 52.73 3.85 -34.82
CA SER A 18 52.97 2.39 -34.82
C SER A 18 52.73 1.76 -33.44
N GLU A 19 52.37 2.57 -32.45
CA GLU A 19 52.22 2.17 -31.04
C GLU A 19 50.81 1.64 -30.75
N PHE A 20 49.80 2.15 -31.45
CA PHE A 20 48.40 1.75 -31.29
C PHE A 20 47.79 1.27 -32.61
N ASP A 21 46.90 0.29 -32.54
CA ASP A 21 46.19 -0.24 -33.71
C ASP A 21 44.99 0.64 -34.08
N PHE A 22 45.08 1.31 -35.23
CA PHE A 22 44.01 2.12 -35.82
C PHE A 22 43.32 1.47 -37.03
N SER A 23 43.56 0.18 -37.29
CA SER A 23 43.03 -0.52 -38.47
C SER A 23 41.49 -0.47 -38.55
N GLY A 24 40.80 -0.54 -37.40
CA GLY A 24 39.35 -0.38 -37.30
C GLY A 24 38.88 1.02 -37.67
N THR A 25 39.52 2.06 -37.12
CA THR A 25 39.23 3.47 -37.44
C THR A 25 39.44 3.77 -38.92
N LEU A 26 40.56 3.32 -39.49
CA LEU A 26 40.86 3.52 -40.91
C LEU A 26 39.86 2.80 -41.83
N ARG A 27 39.34 1.64 -41.43
CA ARG A 27 38.27 0.95 -42.15
C ARG A 27 36.95 1.72 -42.11
N TYR A 28 36.61 2.32 -40.96
CA TYR A 28 35.43 3.17 -40.82
C TYR A 28 35.53 4.46 -41.64
N ASP A 29 36.70 5.10 -41.65
CA ASP A 29 37.01 6.27 -42.48
C ASP A 29 36.78 5.98 -43.97
N GLN A 30 37.24 4.82 -44.46
CA GLN A 30 37.04 4.40 -45.86
C GLN A 30 35.56 4.23 -46.23
N GLN A 31 34.71 3.84 -45.29
CA GLN A 31 33.28 3.63 -45.51
C GLN A 31 32.46 4.92 -45.35
N SER A 32 32.83 5.77 -44.41
CA SER A 32 32.10 7.00 -44.06
C SER A 32 32.54 8.23 -44.84
N GLY A 33 33.71 8.20 -45.47
CA GLY A 33 34.34 9.37 -46.10
C GLY A 33 34.92 10.37 -45.09
N TYR A 34 34.91 10.05 -43.79
CA TYR A 34 35.58 10.83 -42.75
C TYR A 34 37.10 10.56 -42.78
N CYS A 35 37.92 11.55 -42.39
CA CYS A 35 39.37 11.43 -42.38
C CYS A 35 39.92 11.69 -40.98
N SER A 36 40.02 10.63 -40.18
CA SER A 36 40.61 10.64 -38.84
C SER A 36 42.13 10.80 -38.94
N GLN A 37 42.68 11.82 -38.28
CA GLN A 37 44.11 12.14 -38.31
C GLN A 37 44.67 12.29 -36.90
N SER A 38 44.15 13.19 -36.06
CA SER A 38 44.66 13.44 -34.72
C SER A 38 43.66 13.06 -33.64
N PHE A 39 44.15 12.54 -32.52
CA PHE A 39 43.35 11.99 -31.43
C PHE A 39 43.88 12.47 -30.09
N LEU A 40 43.01 12.94 -29.22
CA LEU A 40 43.29 13.18 -27.81
C LEU A 40 42.32 12.35 -26.99
N THR A 41 42.85 11.37 -26.28
CA THR A 41 42.08 10.39 -25.52
C THR A 41 42.48 10.49 -24.05
N VAL A 42 41.58 11.02 -23.23
CA VAL A 42 41.80 11.33 -21.82
C VAL A 42 40.94 10.40 -20.94
N PRO A 43 41.52 9.71 -19.94
CA PRO A 43 40.76 8.91 -19.00
C PRO A 43 39.88 9.80 -18.10
N MET A 44 38.66 9.35 -17.82
CA MET A 44 37.74 10.00 -16.89
C MET A 44 37.84 9.31 -15.54
N ARG A 45 38.38 10.02 -14.55
CA ARG A 45 38.60 9.52 -13.18
C ARG A 45 37.61 10.18 -12.23
N ASP A 46 36.99 9.39 -11.36
CA ASP A 46 36.12 9.94 -10.33
C ASP A 46 36.91 10.40 -9.08
N HIS A 47 36.18 10.71 -8.01
CA HIS A 47 36.76 11.19 -6.75
C HIS A 47 37.51 10.11 -5.95
N GLU A 48 37.35 8.83 -6.29
CA GLU A 48 38.07 7.69 -5.71
C GLU A 48 39.26 7.25 -6.57
N ASP A 49 39.59 8.03 -7.62
CA ASP A 49 40.63 7.74 -8.62
C ASP A 49 40.32 6.53 -9.53
N GLU A 50 39.06 6.08 -9.54
CA GLU A 50 38.59 4.99 -10.39
C GLU A 50 38.26 5.49 -11.81
N ILE A 51 38.66 4.72 -12.83
CA ILE A 51 38.43 5.08 -14.23
C ILE A 51 37.01 4.66 -14.63
N ILE A 52 36.11 5.63 -14.73
CA ILE A 52 34.71 5.38 -15.09
C ILE A 52 34.45 5.43 -16.60
N GLY A 53 35.43 5.91 -17.38
CA GLY A 53 35.28 6.09 -18.82
C GLY A 53 36.46 6.80 -19.48
N VAL A 54 36.25 7.24 -20.72
CA VAL A 54 37.26 7.94 -21.52
C VAL A 54 36.57 9.03 -22.34
N LEU A 55 37.16 10.23 -22.37
CA LEU A 55 36.79 11.31 -23.26
C LEU A 55 37.76 11.34 -24.45
N GLN A 56 37.24 11.18 -25.67
CA GLN A 56 38.05 11.21 -26.88
C GLN A 56 37.62 12.38 -27.79
N LEU A 57 38.59 13.21 -28.15
CA LEU A 57 38.44 14.24 -29.18
C LEU A 57 39.25 13.83 -30.41
N ILE A 58 38.70 14.12 -31.59
CA ILE A 58 39.29 13.76 -32.88
C ILE A 58 39.33 15.01 -33.75
N ASN A 59 40.45 15.21 -34.45
CA ASN A 59 40.63 16.23 -35.47
C ASN A 59 40.25 17.66 -35.03
N PRO A 60 41.04 18.31 -34.15
CA PRO A 60 40.86 19.72 -33.91
C PRO A 60 41.09 20.48 -35.23
N THR A 61 40.17 21.38 -35.57
CA THR A 61 40.23 22.15 -36.82
C THR A 61 40.64 23.58 -36.55
N ASP A 62 41.50 24.11 -37.40
CA ASP A 62 41.76 25.55 -37.44
C ASP A 62 40.53 26.29 -38.01
N LYS A 63 40.03 27.30 -37.29
CA LYS A 63 38.82 28.05 -37.68
C LYS A 63 39.00 28.85 -38.98
N GLN A 64 40.24 29.16 -39.37
CA GLN A 64 40.51 29.96 -40.57
C GLN A 64 40.81 29.09 -41.80
N SER A 65 41.63 28.05 -41.65
CA SER A 65 42.05 27.20 -42.77
C SER A 65 41.28 25.90 -42.91
N ASN A 66 40.44 25.53 -41.91
CA ASN A 66 39.72 24.26 -41.81
C ASN A 66 40.62 23.02 -41.91
N ASN A 67 41.93 23.19 -41.66
CA ASN A 67 42.90 22.11 -41.64
C ASN A 67 42.86 21.39 -40.29
N ILE A 68 43.13 20.08 -40.33
CA ILE A 68 43.24 19.26 -39.12
C ILE A 68 44.61 19.49 -38.48
N LEU A 69 44.62 19.84 -37.19
CA LEU A 69 45.81 20.09 -36.39
C LEU A 69 46.09 18.93 -35.41
N ALA A 70 47.27 18.95 -34.80
CA ALA A 70 47.53 18.15 -33.59
C ALA A 70 47.00 18.88 -32.36
N PHE A 71 46.63 18.14 -31.30
CA PHE A 71 46.28 18.73 -30.01
C PHE A 71 47.54 19.24 -29.31
N SER A 72 47.50 20.48 -28.85
CA SER A 72 48.58 21.08 -28.06
C SER A 72 48.59 20.58 -26.61
N ASP A 73 49.67 20.84 -25.87
CA ASP A 73 49.75 20.54 -24.43
C ASP A 73 48.70 21.34 -23.63
N GLU A 74 48.37 22.56 -24.07
CA GLU A 74 47.30 23.38 -23.49
C GLU A 74 45.93 22.73 -23.71
N ASP A 75 45.66 22.22 -24.93
CA ASP A 75 44.44 21.47 -25.22
C ASP A 75 44.34 20.22 -24.35
N GLN A 76 45.46 19.49 -24.20
CA GLN A 76 45.51 18.31 -23.35
C GLN A 76 45.13 18.64 -21.90
N GLN A 77 45.77 19.64 -21.29
CA GLN A 77 45.48 20.05 -19.91
C GLN A 77 44.02 20.49 -19.72
N LEU A 78 43.48 21.24 -20.70
CA LEU A 78 42.09 21.68 -20.67
C LEU A 78 41.12 20.49 -20.73
N VAL A 79 41.37 19.54 -21.63
CA VAL A 79 40.52 18.33 -21.76
C VAL A 79 40.66 17.43 -20.54
N GLU A 80 41.83 17.31 -19.93
CA GLU A 80 42.03 16.61 -18.65
C GLU A 80 41.18 17.22 -17.53
N SER A 81 41.16 18.55 -17.42
CA SER A 81 40.30 19.25 -16.45
C SER A 81 38.81 19.03 -16.74
N LEU A 82 38.39 19.09 -18.01
CA LEU A 82 37.00 18.86 -18.42
C LEU A 82 36.57 17.41 -18.17
N ALA A 83 37.43 16.45 -18.50
CA ALA A 83 37.21 15.03 -18.27
C ALA A 83 37.00 14.73 -16.78
N SER A 84 37.80 15.35 -15.92
CA SER A 84 37.68 15.23 -14.46
C SER A 84 36.35 15.80 -13.95
N GLN A 85 35.94 16.99 -14.41
CA GLN A 85 34.64 17.58 -14.04
C GLN A 85 33.45 16.75 -14.54
N ALA A 86 33.52 16.27 -15.79
CA ALA A 86 32.50 15.40 -16.36
C ALA A 86 32.41 14.08 -15.60
N ALA A 87 33.55 13.51 -15.19
CA ALA A 87 33.58 12.28 -14.40
C ALA A 87 32.85 12.44 -13.06
N VAL A 88 33.16 13.50 -12.31
CA VAL A 88 32.48 13.82 -11.05
C VAL A 88 30.97 13.99 -11.25
N ALA A 89 30.55 14.70 -12.30
CA ALA A 89 29.13 14.91 -12.60
C ALA A 89 28.39 13.59 -12.92
N ILE A 90 29.00 12.72 -13.74
CA ILE A 90 28.45 11.41 -14.09
C ILE A 90 28.35 10.51 -12.86
N THR A 91 29.41 10.44 -12.06
CA THR A 91 29.42 9.66 -10.82
C THR A 91 28.36 10.16 -9.84
N ASN A 92 28.22 11.47 -9.66
CA ASN A 92 27.16 12.04 -8.81
C ASN A 92 25.75 11.71 -9.32
N GLN A 93 25.50 11.79 -10.64
CA GLN A 93 24.20 11.41 -11.20
C GLN A 93 23.90 9.92 -10.97
N ARG A 94 24.92 9.06 -11.12
CA ARG A 94 24.81 7.62 -10.85
C ARG A 94 24.52 7.35 -9.37
N LEU A 95 25.27 7.97 -8.45
CA LEU A 95 25.07 7.86 -7.01
C LEU A 95 23.66 8.29 -6.59
N ILE A 96 23.15 9.40 -7.14
CA ILE A 96 21.76 9.85 -6.89
C ILE A 96 20.75 8.81 -7.40
N GLY A 97 20.99 8.23 -8.57
CA GLY A 97 20.17 7.16 -9.13
C GLY A 97 20.16 5.90 -8.26
N GLU A 98 21.33 5.48 -7.79
CA GLU A 98 21.50 4.32 -6.91
C GLU A 98 20.85 4.56 -5.53
N LEU A 99 21.01 5.75 -4.94
CA LEU A 99 20.34 6.13 -3.70
C LEU A 99 18.81 6.14 -3.85
N LYS A 100 18.31 6.69 -4.96
CA LYS A 100 16.87 6.67 -5.29
C LYS A 100 16.36 5.23 -5.38
N HIS A 101 17.09 4.37 -6.09
CA HIS A 101 16.71 2.96 -6.24
C HIS A 101 16.72 2.22 -4.90
N LEU A 102 17.74 2.43 -4.07
CA LEU A 102 17.83 1.86 -2.74
C LEU A 102 16.65 2.29 -1.86
N MET A 103 16.31 3.58 -1.88
CA MET A 103 15.17 4.13 -1.13
C MET A 103 13.84 3.48 -1.59
N GLU A 104 13.60 3.40 -2.90
CA GLU A 104 12.40 2.73 -3.45
C GLU A 104 12.32 1.27 -3.00
N LYS A 105 13.43 0.52 -3.09
CA LYS A 105 13.46 -0.89 -2.69
C LYS A 105 13.27 -1.07 -1.18
N PHE A 106 13.82 -0.17 -0.38
CA PHE A 106 13.61 -0.19 1.06
C PHE A 106 12.13 0.06 1.42
N ILE A 107 11.49 1.03 0.77
CA ILE A 107 10.06 1.31 0.92
C ILE A 107 9.23 0.08 0.53
N GLU A 108 9.50 -0.54 -0.62
CA GLU A 108 8.80 -1.76 -1.06
C GLU A 108 8.93 -2.92 -0.05
N VAL A 109 10.11 -3.08 0.56
CA VAL A 109 10.34 -4.11 1.59
C VAL A 109 9.53 -3.83 2.85
N ILE A 110 9.52 -2.58 3.35
CA ILE A 110 8.71 -2.21 4.52
C ILE A 110 7.23 -2.39 4.23
N ALA A 111 6.75 -1.89 3.09
CA ALA A 111 5.36 -2.02 2.69
C ALA A 111 4.93 -3.49 2.63
N THR A 112 5.77 -4.36 2.06
CA THR A 112 5.53 -5.80 2.03
C THR A 112 5.50 -6.40 3.44
N ALA A 113 6.43 -6.02 4.32
CA ALA A 113 6.47 -6.54 5.69
C ALA A 113 5.25 -6.11 6.53
N ILE A 114 4.69 -4.92 6.26
CA ILE A 114 3.45 -4.45 6.88
C ILE A 114 2.26 -5.25 6.37
N ASP A 115 2.19 -5.49 5.06
CA ASP A 115 1.16 -6.35 4.46
C ASP A 115 1.23 -7.78 4.98
N ASP A 116 2.41 -8.35 5.21
CA ASP A 116 2.60 -9.72 5.72
C ASP A 116 2.17 -9.89 7.19
N LYS A 117 2.03 -8.79 7.94
CA LYS A 117 1.62 -8.82 9.36
C LYS A 117 0.19 -9.32 9.53
N SER A 118 -0.63 -9.18 8.50
CA SER A 118 -2.02 -9.59 8.45
C SER A 118 -2.23 -10.40 7.17
N PRO A 119 -2.68 -11.67 7.24
CA PRO A 119 -2.93 -12.47 6.04
C PRO A 119 -4.03 -11.89 5.13
N TYR A 120 -4.65 -10.79 5.53
CA TYR A 120 -5.75 -10.09 4.87
C TYR A 120 -5.31 -8.88 4.03
N THR A 121 -4.05 -8.46 4.14
CA THR A 121 -3.45 -7.32 3.42
C THR A 121 -2.50 -7.75 2.30
N GLY A 122 -2.46 -9.03 1.94
CA GLY A 122 -1.52 -9.59 0.97
C GLY A 122 -1.51 -8.83 -0.36
N TYR A 123 -0.38 -8.19 -0.68
CA TYR A 123 -0.15 -7.39 -1.90
C TYR A 123 -0.95 -6.07 -2.01
N HIS A 124 -1.71 -5.67 -1.00
CA HIS A 124 -2.49 -4.43 -1.00
C HIS A 124 -1.60 -3.20 -1.26
N CYS A 125 -0.50 -3.05 -0.52
CA CYS A 125 0.44 -1.95 -0.69
C CYS A 125 1.19 -2.00 -2.04
N ARG A 126 1.07 -3.09 -2.82
CA ARG A 126 1.59 -3.16 -4.21
C ARG A 126 0.52 -2.84 -5.25
N ARG A 127 -0.73 -3.22 -5.01
CA ARG A 127 -1.86 -3.03 -5.93
C ARG A 127 -2.38 -1.59 -5.93
N VAL A 128 -2.50 -0.96 -4.75
CA VAL A 128 -2.96 0.44 -4.64
C VAL A 128 -2.09 1.40 -5.45
N PRO A 129 -0.73 1.35 -5.39
CA PRO A 129 0.11 2.17 -6.27
C PRO A 129 -0.15 1.94 -7.76
N GLU A 130 -0.42 0.70 -8.19
CA GLU A 130 -0.71 0.43 -9.60
C GLU A 130 -2.02 1.09 -10.04
N ILE A 131 -3.09 0.94 -9.25
CA ILE A 131 -4.38 1.58 -9.52
C ILE A 131 -4.22 3.11 -9.53
N ALA A 132 -3.50 3.66 -8.55
CA ALA A 132 -3.25 5.08 -8.44
C ALA A 132 -2.50 5.63 -9.66
N MET A 133 -1.47 4.92 -10.14
CA MET A 133 -0.72 5.33 -11.33
C MET A 133 -1.56 5.22 -12.61
N LEU A 134 -2.40 4.19 -12.76
CA LEU A 134 -3.31 4.08 -13.90
C LEU A 134 -4.35 5.21 -13.94
N LEU A 135 -4.85 5.62 -12.77
CA LEU A 135 -5.77 6.75 -12.63
C LEU A 135 -5.04 8.08 -12.88
N ALA A 136 -3.81 8.25 -12.39
CA ALA A 136 -2.99 9.42 -12.70
C ALA A 136 -2.74 9.59 -14.21
N ASP A 137 -2.44 8.49 -14.90
CA ASP A 137 -2.27 8.49 -16.35
C ASP A 137 -3.58 8.84 -17.08
N ALA A 138 -4.72 8.35 -16.58
CA ALA A 138 -6.04 8.68 -17.12
C ALA A 138 -6.38 10.17 -16.95
N ILE A 139 -6.05 10.77 -15.81
CA ILE A 139 -6.24 12.21 -15.56
C ILE A 139 -5.33 13.03 -16.49
N ASN A 140 -4.06 12.63 -16.63
CA ASN A 140 -3.14 13.27 -17.56
C ASN A 140 -3.60 13.20 -19.02
N ALA A 141 -4.23 12.09 -19.43
CA ALA A 141 -4.79 11.94 -20.77
C ALA A 141 -6.14 12.67 -20.97
N ASN A 142 -6.87 12.94 -19.89
CA ASN A 142 -8.17 13.57 -19.94
C ASN A 142 -8.11 15.03 -20.43
N LYS A 143 -9.06 15.41 -21.29
CA LYS A 143 -9.15 16.74 -21.91
C LYS A 143 -10.50 17.43 -21.67
N ALA A 144 -11.39 16.82 -20.88
CA ALA A 144 -12.74 17.32 -20.63
C ALA A 144 -13.08 17.29 -19.14
N GLY A 145 -14.07 18.09 -18.72
CA GLY A 145 -14.52 18.16 -17.34
C GLY A 145 -13.61 18.96 -16.40
N PRO A 146 -13.90 18.97 -15.09
CA PRO A 146 -13.27 19.87 -14.11
C PRO A 146 -11.75 19.69 -13.92
N LEU A 147 -11.21 18.54 -14.32
CA LEU A 147 -9.79 18.19 -14.18
C LEU A 147 -9.02 18.23 -15.52
N ALA A 148 -9.58 18.80 -16.59
CA ALA A 148 -8.94 18.84 -17.91
C ALA A 148 -7.57 19.54 -17.90
N ASP A 149 -7.45 20.62 -17.13
CA ASP A 149 -6.23 21.44 -17.02
C ASP A 149 -5.22 20.90 -16.01
N PHE A 150 -5.61 19.93 -15.17
CA PHE A 150 -4.73 19.32 -14.19
C PHE A 150 -3.82 18.28 -14.85
N LYS A 151 -2.50 18.44 -14.68
CA LYS A 151 -1.48 17.51 -15.16
C LYS A 151 -0.43 17.26 -14.09
N LEU A 152 -0.07 16.01 -13.90
CA LEU A 152 1.03 15.56 -13.06
C LEU A 152 2.30 15.44 -13.91
N ASP A 153 3.35 16.16 -13.52
CA ASP A 153 4.68 15.97 -14.12
C ASP A 153 5.36 14.68 -13.59
N ASP A 154 6.53 14.32 -14.14
CA ASP A 154 7.23 13.11 -13.74
C ASP A 154 7.65 13.09 -12.26
N LYS A 155 7.88 14.27 -11.65
CA LYS A 155 8.23 14.37 -10.24
C LYS A 155 7.01 14.15 -9.36
N GLN A 156 5.87 14.74 -9.70
CA GLN A 156 4.60 14.57 -8.99
C GLN A 156 4.04 13.16 -9.15
N ARG A 157 4.22 12.53 -10.32
CA ARG A 157 3.92 11.10 -10.53
C ARG A 157 4.79 10.22 -9.63
N TYR A 158 6.07 10.53 -9.51
CA TYR A 158 6.96 9.83 -8.60
C TYR A 158 6.59 10.06 -7.12
N GLU A 159 6.21 11.28 -6.75
CA GLU A 159 5.71 11.63 -5.42
C GLU A 159 4.45 10.83 -5.06
N LEU A 160 3.47 10.76 -5.98
CA LEU A 160 2.27 9.94 -5.82
C LEU A 160 2.62 8.45 -5.65
N LYS A 161 3.56 7.91 -6.44
CA LYS A 161 4.00 6.50 -6.30
C LYS A 161 4.56 6.23 -4.90
N ILE A 162 5.41 7.12 -4.38
CA ILE A 162 6.00 6.97 -3.04
C ILE A 162 4.93 7.10 -1.96
N ALA A 163 4.02 8.06 -2.08
CA ALA A 163 2.90 8.21 -1.15
C ALA A 163 1.99 6.97 -1.15
N ALA A 164 1.70 6.43 -2.33
CA ALA A 164 0.89 5.22 -2.46
C ALA A 164 1.55 3.99 -1.83
N LEU A 165 2.87 3.85 -1.92
CA LEU A 165 3.59 2.74 -1.26
C LEU A 165 3.59 2.86 0.27
N LEU A 166 3.45 4.09 0.80
CA LEU A 166 3.59 4.39 2.23
C LEU A 166 2.27 4.75 2.92
N HIS A 167 1.14 4.80 2.20
CA HIS A 167 -0.15 5.23 2.72
C HIS A 167 -0.57 4.51 4.00
N ASP A 168 -0.22 3.24 4.11
CA ASP A 168 -0.55 2.37 5.23
C ASP A 168 0.62 2.08 6.18
N CYS A 169 1.73 2.82 6.09
CA CYS A 169 2.91 2.51 6.90
C CYS A 169 2.65 2.57 8.43
N GLY A 170 1.65 3.33 8.88
CA GLY A 170 1.23 3.39 10.27
C GLY A 170 0.61 2.09 10.82
N LYS A 171 0.14 1.17 9.97
CA LYS A 171 -0.37 -0.16 10.37
C LYS A 171 0.68 -1.00 11.11
N ILE A 172 1.97 -0.62 11.03
CA ILE A 172 3.04 -1.23 11.83
C ILE A 172 2.72 -1.21 13.34
N THR A 173 2.02 -0.17 13.83
CA THR A 173 1.64 -0.03 15.24
C THR A 173 0.29 -0.66 15.60
N THR A 174 -0.54 -0.99 14.60
CA THR A 174 -1.89 -1.49 14.86
C THR A 174 -1.85 -2.96 15.30
N PRO A 175 -2.51 -3.34 16.41
CA PRO A 175 -2.54 -4.73 16.85
C PRO A 175 -3.26 -5.65 15.86
N VAL A 176 -2.66 -6.79 15.53
CA VAL A 176 -3.18 -7.74 14.53
C VAL A 176 -4.58 -8.22 14.89
N HIS A 177 -4.81 -8.56 16.16
CA HIS A 177 -6.10 -9.04 16.65
C HIS A 177 -7.25 -8.02 16.53
N VAL A 178 -6.95 -6.73 16.33
CA VAL A 178 -7.96 -5.69 16.08
C VAL A 178 -8.22 -5.54 14.59
N VAL A 179 -7.17 -5.59 13.76
CA VAL A 179 -7.26 -5.49 12.29
C VAL A 179 -7.98 -6.70 11.70
N ASP A 180 -7.68 -7.88 12.23
CA ASP A 180 -8.11 -9.17 11.68
C ASP A 180 -9.38 -9.71 12.35
N LYS A 181 -10.01 -8.91 13.23
CA LYS A 181 -11.16 -9.31 14.06
C LYS A 181 -12.36 -9.76 13.20
N ALA A 182 -12.52 -11.08 13.07
CA ALA A 182 -13.50 -11.74 12.21
C ALA A 182 -14.86 -11.91 12.88
N THR A 183 -14.91 -12.05 14.21
CA THR A 183 -16.15 -12.13 15.00
C THR A 183 -16.23 -11.03 16.05
N LYS A 184 -17.44 -10.76 16.57
CA LYS A 184 -17.66 -9.67 17.54
C LYS A 184 -16.91 -9.90 18.85
N LEU A 185 -16.77 -11.16 19.29
CA LEU A 185 -16.13 -11.54 20.55
C LEU A 185 -14.63 -11.82 20.43
N GLU A 186 -14.09 -11.80 19.22
CA GLU A 186 -12.69 -12.07 18.96
C GLU A 186 -11.78 -10.98 19.55
N THR A 187 -10.76 -11.46 20.25
CA THR A 187 -9.67 -10.66 20.79
C THR A 187 -8.38 -11.35 20.35
N ILE A 188 -7.49 -11.74 21.26
CA ILE A 188 -6.37 -12.65 20.93
C ILE A 188 -6.90 -14.01 20.40
N PHE A 189 -8.10 -14.40 20.83
CA PHE A 189 -8.86 -15.55 20.32
C PHE A 189 -10.37 -15.25 20.40
N ASP A 190 -11.20 -16.06 19.74
CA ASP A 190 -12.66 -15.93 19.82
C ASP A 190 -13.19 -16.40 21.18
N ARG A 191 -13.75 -15.47 21.96
CA ARG A 191 -14.27 -15.77 23.31
C ARG A 191 -15.59 -16.54 23.30
N ILE A 192 -16.17 -16.86 22.13
CA ILE A 192 -17.36 -17.72 22.06
C ILE A 192 -17.16 -19.08 22.73
N GLU A 193 -15.94 -19.64 22.67
CA GLU A 193 -15.58 -20.91 23.32
C GLU A 193 -15.59 -20.80 24.85
N LEU A 194 -15.27 -19.62 25.40
CA LEU A 194 -15.40 -19.36 26.83
C LEU A 194 -16.87 -19.29 27.25
N ILE A 195 -17.73 -18.72 26.40
CA ILE A 195 -19.17 -18.68 26.64
C ILE A 195 -19.72 -20.11 26.56
N GLU A 196 -19.31 -20.91 25.57
CA GLU A 196 -19.65 -22.33 25.46
C GLU A 196 -19.30 -23.09 26.75
N SER A 197 -18.10 -22.86 27.28
CA SER A 197 -17.66 -23.45 28.55
C SER A 197 -18.56 -23.07 29.73
N ARG A 198 -19.09 -21.84 29.76
CA ARG A 198 -20.05 -21.40 30.79
C ARG A 198 -21.41 -22.08 30.62
N TYR A 199 -21.87 -22.28 29.38
CA TYR A 199 -23.08 -23.04 29.08
C TYR A 199 -22.94 -24.52 29.46
N GLU A 200 -21.77 -25.13 29.23
CA GLU A 200 -21.47 -26.49 29.68
C GLU A 200 -21.57 -26.63 31.20
N ILE A 201 -21.11 -25.63 31.95
CA ILE A 201 -21.26 -25.60 33.42
C ILE A 201 -22.75 -25.48 33.80
N LEU A 202 -23.49 -24.58 33.16
CA LEU A 202 -24.94 -24.43 33.42
C LEU A 202 -25.72 -25.71 33.13
N ARG A 203 -25.42 -26.41 32.04
CA ARG A 203 -26.03 -27.72 31.70
C ARG A 203 -25.77 -28.72 32.83
N ARG A 204 -24.52 -28.85 33.27
CA ARG A 204 -24.13 -29.76 34.36
C ARG A 204 -24.79 -29.39 35.69
N ASP A 205 -24.88 -28.10 36.01
CA ASP A 205 -25.52 -27.64 37.24
C ASP A 205 -27.02 -27.97 37.26
N ILE A 206 -27.71 -27.81 36.14
CA ILE A 206 -29.12 -28.17 35.99
C ILE A 206 -29.32 -29.69 36.10
N GLU A 207 -28.48 -30.49 35.44
CA GLU A 207 -28.52 -31.95 35.53
C GLU A 207 -28.26 -32.44 36.96
N ILE A 208 -27.24 -31.90 37.64
CA ILE A 208 -26.92 -32.22 39.03
C ILE A 208 -28.07 -31.84 39.96
N ALA A 209 -28.69 -30.68 39.75
CA ALA A 209 -29.84 -30.24 40.54
C ALA A 209 -31.03 -31.19 40.37
N HIS A 210 -31.33 -31.59 39.13
CA HIS A 210 -32.39 -32.55 38.81
C HIS A 210 -32.14 -33.93 39.43
N LEU A 211 -30.93 -34.49 39.28
CA LEU A 211 -30.56 -35.77 39.88
C LEU A 211 -30.65 -35.74 41.41
N LYS A 212 -30.22 -34.63 42.05
CA LYS A 212 -30.37 -34.43 43.50
C LYS A 212 -31.83 -34.36 43.94
N GLN A 213 -32.73 -33.83 43.11
CA GLN A 213 -34.17 -33.84 43.38
C GLN A 213 -34.78 -35.23 43.22
N GLN A 214 -34.42 -35.95 42.15
CA GLN A 214 -34.87 -37.35 41.93
C GLN A 214 -34.45 -38.29 43.06
N LEU A 215 -33.27 -38.08 43.67
CA LEU A 215 -32.83 -38.84 44.85
C LEU A 215 -33.69 -38.57 46.10
N LYS A 216 -34.37 -37.42 46.17
CA LYS A 216 -35.26 -37.05 47.29
C LYS A 216 -36.70 -37.48 47.05
N ASP A 217 -37.16 -37.46 45.80
CA ASP A 217 -38.55 -37.78 45.42
C ASP A 217 -38.57 -38.57 44.10
N SER A 218 -38.99 -39.84 44.15
CA SER A 218 -38.83 -40.80 43.04
C SER A 218 -39.74 -40.57 41.82
N ASN A 219 -40.55 -39.51 41.80
CA ASN A 219 -41.62 -39.29 40.83
C ASN A 219 -41.45 -38.01 39.97
N HIS A 220 -40.22 -37.53 39.78
CA HIS A 220 -39.96 -36.35 38.95
C HIS A 220 -39.83 -36.67 37.45
N SER A 221 -40.66 -35.99 36.64
CA SER A 221 -40.60 -36.07 35.17
C SER A 221 -39.33 -35.42 34.63
N ASN A 222 -38.73 -36.04 33.61
CA ASN A 222 -37.58 -35.50 32.88
C ASN A 222 -37.96 -34.41 31.87
N ASP A 223 -39.25 -34.18 31.62
CA ASP A 223 -39.70 -33.20 30.61
C ASP A 223 -39.22 -31.77 30.95
N ALA A 224 -39.25 -31.40 32.23
CA ALA A 224 -38.80 -30.08 32.70
C ALA A 224 -37.29 -29.88 32.52
N LEU A 225 -36.49 -30.93 32.77
CA LEU A 225 -35.04 -30.92 32.53
C LEU A 225 -34.76 -30.73 31.03
N GLN A 226 -35.43 -31.49 30.18
CA GLN A 226 -35.22 -31.44 28.73
C GLN A 226 -35.59 -30.07 28.15
N GLN A 227 -36.67 -29.43 28.64
CA GLN A 227 -37.02 -28.07 28.26
C GLN A 227 -35.96 -27.03 28.68
N GLN A 228 -35.39 -27.16 29.88
CA GLN A 228 -34.35 -26.25 30.35
C GLN A 228 -33.05 -26.39 29.56
N LEU A 229 -32.63 -27.62 29.25
CA LEU A 229 -31.46 -27.89 28.43
C LEU A 229 -31.66 -27.37 27.00
N GLN A 230 -32.83 -27.60 26.39
CA GLN A 230 -33.14 -27.06 25.07
C GLN A 230 -33.12 -25.53 25.05
N GLN A 231 -33.62 -24.89 26.11
CA GLN A 231 -33.56 -23.43 26.24
C GLN A 231 -32.11 -22.92 26.26
N LEU A 232 -31.20 -23.60 26.96
CA LEU A 232 -29.77 -23.24 26.96
C LEU A 232 -29.14 -23.42 25.58
N ASP A 233 -29.51 -24.47 24.86
CA ASP A 233 -29.02 -24.74 23.50
C ASP A 233 -29.47 -23.64 22.52
N ASP A 234 -30.75 -23.26 22.58
CA ASP A 234 -31.34 -22.21 21.74
C ASP A 234 -30.74 -20.83 22.04
N GLU A 235 -30.40 -20.55 23.30
CA GLU A 235 -29.74 -19.32 23.71
C GLU A 235 -28.28 -19.27 23.25
N PHE A 236 -27.53 -20.38 23.40
CA PHE A 236 -26.15 -20.43 22.95
C PHE A 236 -26.03 -20.32 21.43
N GLU A 237 -26.86 -21.04 20.67
CA GLU A 237 -26.88 -20.93 19.20
C GLU A 237 -27.25 -19.52 18.72
N PHE A 238 -28.15 -18.84 19.44
CA PHE A 238 -28.42 -17.43 19.19
C PHE A 238 -27.18 -16.54 19.40
N LEU A 239 -26.44 -16.71 20.50
CA LEU A 239 -25.20 -15.96 20.75
C LEU A 239 -24.12 -16.25 19.71
N LYS A 240 -23.97 -17.51 19.29
CA LYS A 240 -23.05 -17.94 18.24
C LYS A 240 -23.37 -17.29 16.90
N LYS A 241 -24.66 -17.17 16.54
CA LYS A 241 -25.09 -16.42 15.36
C LYS A 241 -24.80 -14.93 15.51
N ALA A 242 -25.11 -14.33 16.66
CA ALA A 242 -24.86 -12.92 16.93
C ALA A 242 -23.37 -12.57 16.86
N ASN A 243 -22.49 -13.49 17.24
CA ASN A 243 -21.04 -13.31 17.22
C ASN A 243 -20.46 -13.13 15.79
N LYS A 244 -21.10 -13.66 14.75
CA LYS A 244 -20.54 -13.58 13.38
C LYS A 244 -20.42 -12.16 12.82
N GLY A 245 -21.25 -11.21 13.27
CA GLY A 245 -21.18 -9.80 12.85
C GLY A 245 -21.48 -9.51 11.37
N THR A 246 -21.92 -10.50 10.59
CA THR A 246 -22.23 -10.36 9.15
C THR A 246 -23.61 -9.73 8.88
N GLU A 247 -24.57 -9.95 9.77
CA GLU A 247 -25.94 -9.45 9.66
C GLU A 247 -26.12 -8.20 10.54
N PHE A 248 -27.07 -7.34 10.16
CA PHE A 248 -27.49 -6.23 11.01
C PHE A 248 -28.09 -6.76 12.31
N MET A 249 -27.70 -6.18 13.45
CA MET A 249 -28.19 -6.55 14.77
C MET A 249 -29.38 -5.65 15.16
N PRO A 250 -30.64 -6.14 15.09
CA PRO A 250 -31.80 -5.35 15.47
C PRO A 250 -31.88 -5.15 16.99
N GLU A 251 -32.55 -4.09 17.42
CA GLU A 251 -32.72 -3.75 18.85
C GLU A 251 -33.35 -4.90 19.65
N THR A 252 -34.28 -5.65 19.05
CA THR A 252 -34.92 -6.82 19.68
C THR A 252 -33.92 -7.94 19.96
N ALA A 253 -33.00 -8.21 19.03
CA ALA A 253 -31.93 -9.17 19.26
C ALA A 253 -30.93 -8.65 20.31
N ALA A 254 -30.65 -7.35 20.31
CA ALA A 254 -29.76 -6.74 21.31
C ALA A 254 -30.36 -6.81 22.73
N GLN A 255 -31.68 -6.63 22.86
CA GLN A 255 -32.39 -6.87 24.12
C GLN A 255 -32.31 -8.33 24.54
N ARG A 256 -32.49 -9.29 23.62
CA ARG A 256 -32.33 -10.72 23.93
C ARG A 256 -30.94 -11.05 24.46
N VAL A 257 -29.87 -10.47 23.91
CA VAL A 257 -28.51 -10.62 24.48
C VAL A 257 -28.44 -10.11 25.93
N LYS A 258 -29.04 -8.95 26.21
CA LYS A 258 -29.09 -8.36 27.56
C LYS A 258 -29.96 -9.15 28.55
N GLU A 259 -30.94 -9.90 28.05
CA GLU A 259 -31.74 -10.81 28.89
C GLU A 259 -30.94 -12.06 29.23
N ILE A 260 -30.30 -12.68 28.23
CA ILE A 260 -29.43 -13.85 28.40
C ILE A 260 -28.27 -13.53 29.37
N SER A 261 -27.69 -12.32 29.27
CA SER A 261 -26.56 -11.93 30.12
C SER A 261 -26.87 -11.90 31.62
N ARG A 262 -28.15 -11.73 32.00
CA ARG A 262 -28.60 -11.70 33.40
C ARG A 262 -28.61 -13.07 34.06
N ARG A 263 -28.52 -14.16 33.27
CA ARG A 263 -28.29 -15.49 33.85
C ARG A 263 -27.01 -15.47 34.67
N THR A 264 -26.98 -16.28 35.71
CA THR A 264 -25.79 -16.41 36.56
C THR A 264 -25.31 -17.84 36.56
N TRP A 265 -24.00 -17.99 36.65
CA TRP A 265 -23.32 -19.28 36.81
C TRP A 265 -22.34 -19.17 37.98
N GLN A 266 -21.99 -20.29 38.58
CA GLN A 266 -21.02 -20.33 39.68
C GLN A 266 -19.64 -20.72 39.17
N ASN A 267 -18.63 -19.95 39.54
CA ASN A 267 -17.24 -20.32 39.24
C ASN A 267 -16.74 -21.43 40.20
N SER A 268 -15.50 -21.87 40.00
CA SER A 268 -14.87 -22.90 40.84
C SER A 268 -14.71 -22.51 42.32
N GLN A 269 -14.86 -21.23 42.65
CA GLN A 269 -14.82 -20.69 44.02
C GLN A 269 -16.22 -20.55 44.64
N GLY A 270 -17.28 -20.91 43.91
CA GLY A 270 -18.67 -20.78 44.36
C GLY A 270 -19.24 -19.36 44.24
N GLU A 271 -18.52 -18.43 43.59
CA GLU A 271 -18.99 -17.07 43.37
C GLU A 271 -19.99 -17.05 42.21
N SER A 272 -21.15 -16.43 42.44
CA SER A 272 -22.14 -16.18 41.38
C SER A 272 -21.68 -15.02 40.49
N ARG A 273 -21.60 -15.27 39.18
CA ARG A 273 -21.21 -14.27 38.17
C ARG A 273 -22.24 -14.21 37.05
N PRO A 274 -22.45 -13.05 36.41
CA PRO A 274 -23.28 -12.98 35.21
C PRO A 274 -22.69 -13.86 34.11
N LEU A 275 -23.57 -14.38 33.26
CA LEU A 275 -23.20 -15.28 32.16
C LEU A 275 -22.30 -14.58 31.15
N LEU A 276 -22.61 -13.30 30.86
CA LEU A 276 -21.82 -12.43 30.01
C LEU A 276 -21.32 -11.23 30.81
N ASN A 277 -20.07 -10.84 30.60
CA ASN A 277 -19.54 -9.59 31.15
C ASN A 277 -19.96 -8.38 30.29
N ASN A 278 -19.75 -7.17 30.80
CA ASN A 278 -20.16 -5.93 30.10
C ASN A 278 -19.54 -5.81 28.70
N GLU A 279 -18.27 -6.18 28.55
CA GLU A 279 -17.57 -6.10 27.27
C GLU A 279 -18.12 -7.10 26.24
N GLU A 280 -18.45 -8.33 26.67
CA GLU A 280 -19.08 -9.35 25.82
C GLU A 280 -20.48 -8.89 25.36
N ILE A 281 -21.24 -8.23 26.24
CA ILE A 281 -22.54 -7.64 25.91
C ILE A 281 -22.36 -6.53 24.86
N ASP A 282 -21.44 -5.59 25.10
CA ASP A 282 -21.16 -4.48 24.18
C ASP A 282 -20.74 -5.02 22.81
N ASN A 283 -19.85 -6.01 22.77
CA ASN A 283 -19.44 -6.68 21.54
C ASN A 283 -20.63 -7.33 20.82
N LEU A 284 -21.40 -8.20 21.47
CA LEU A 284 -22.49 -8.94 20.81
C LEU A 284 -23.61 -8.01 20.31
N THR A 285 -23.79 -6.85 20.95
CA THR A 285 -24.81 -5.86 20.62
C THR A 285 -24.39 -4.83 19.56
N ILE A 286 -23.19 -4.93 18.98
CA ILE A 286 -22.76 -4.09 17.85
C ILE A 286 -23.78 -4.17 16.71
N ALA A 287 -24.29 -3.02 16.27
CA ALA A 287 -25.33 -2.91 15.25
C ALA A 287 -24.89 -3.44 13.87
N LYS A 288 -23.66 -3.11 13.45
CA LYS A 288 -23.10 -3.47 12.14
C LYS A 288 -21.59 -3.70 12.24
N GLY A 289 -21.12 -4.85 11.75
CA GLY A 289 -19.72 -5.25 11.81
C GLY A 289 -19.32 -5.88 13.15
N THR A 290 -18.01 -5.93 13.39
CA THR A 290 -17.38 -6.67 14.50
C THR A 290 -16.69 -5.79 15.53
N LEU A 291 -16.49 -4.51 15.23
CA LEU A 291 -15.64 -3.61 16.01
C LEU A 291 -16.44 -2.69 16.93
N LEU A 292 -16.00 -2.60 18.17
CA LEU A 292 -16.39 -1.54 19.09
C LEU A 292 -15.89 -0.18 18.61
N ASN A 293 -16.47 0.90 19.13
CA ASN A 293 -15.99 2.26 18.82
C ASN A 293 -14.54 2.48 19.27
N THR A 294 -14.14 1.92 20.41
CA THR A 294 -12.77 1.97 20.92
C THR A 294 -11.79 1.22 20.00
N GLU A 295 -12.17 0.03 19.52
CA GLU A 295 -11.38 -0.75 18.56
C GLU A 295 -11.28 -0.02 17.21
N ARG A 296 -12.37 0.60 16.75
CA ARG A 296 -12.37 1.43 15.54
C ARG A 296 -11.41 2.62 15.68
N GLN A 297 -11.31 3.24 16.85
CA GLN A 297 -10.33 4.30 17.11
C GLN A 297 -8.89 3.79 17.02
N ILE A 298 -8.62 2.59 17.53
CA ILE A 298 -7.30 1.93 17.39
C ILE A 298 -6.97 1.70 15.92
N ILE A 299 -7.93 1.23 15.12
CA ILE A 299 -7.72 1.09 13.67
C ILE A 299 -7.45 2.45 13.06
N ASN A 300 -8.33 3.44 13.24
CA ASN A 300 -8.18 4.77 12.63
C ASN A 300 -6.86 5.47 13.02
N HIS A 301 -6.29 5.14 14.18
CA HIS A 301 -4.99 5.66 14.62
C HIS A 301 -3.84 5.36 13.65
N HIS A 302 -3.94 4.32 12.81
CA HIS A 302 -2.91 4.02 11.81
C HIS A 302 -2.63 5.20 10.88
N ILE A 303 -3.64 6.02 10.56
CA ILE A 303 -3.44 7.20 9.70
C ILE A 303 -2.71 8.31 10.43
N THR A 304 -3.03 8.53 11.70
CA THR A 304 -2.25 9.45 12.54
C THR A 304 -0.80 8.98 12.64
N MET A 305 -0.57 7.67 12.76
CA MET A 305 0.79 7.12 12.79
C MET A 305 1.48 7.27 11.43
N THR A 306 0.80 6.99 10.31
CA THR A 306 1.32 7.24 8.95
C THR A 306 1.79 8.70 8.83
N ILE A 307 0.94 9.67 9.20
CA ILE A 307 1.29 11.09 9.15
C ILE A 307 2.53 11.38 9.99
N ASN A 308 2.53 10.97 11.27
CA ASN A 308 3.65 11.22 12.18
C ASN A 308 4.97 10.61 11.67
N MET A 309 4.92 9.39 11.12
CA MET A 309 6.09 8.72 10.57
C MET A 309 6.61 9.44 9.33
N LEU A 310 5.73 9.82 8.41
CA LEU A 310 6.12 10.45 7.16
C LEU A 310 6.57 11.90 7.35
N GLU A 311 5.94 12.67 8.23
CA GLU A 311 6.38 14.04 8.56
C GLU A 311 7.74 14.07 9.27
N ALA A 312 8.14 12.97 9.92
CA ALA A 312 9.47 12.84 10.54
C ALA A 312 10.59 12.50 9.53
N LEU A 313 10.25 12.06 8.30
CA LEU A 313 11.24 11.72 7.29
C LEU A 313 11.78 12.97 6.58
N PRO A 314 13.11 13.05 6.35
CA PRO A 314 13.73 14.18 5.67
C PRO A 314 13.55 14.08 4.14
N PHE A 315 12.31 14.19 3.66
CA PHE A 315 12.01 14.11 2.23
C PHE A 315 12.71 15.23 1.45
N PRO A 316 13.27 14.94 0.26
CA PRO A 316 13.72 15.98 -0.65
C PRO A 316 12.52 16.84 -1.09
N LYS A 317 12.78 18.09 -1.51
CA LYS A 317 11.72 19.06 -1.87
C LYS A 317 10.67 18.56 -2.87
N HIS A 318 11.02 17.62 -3.75
CA HIS A 318 10.09 17.09 -4.75
C HIS A 318 9.22 15.94 -4.23
N LEU A 319 9.38 15.53 -2.96
CA LEU A 319 8.59 14.53 -2.24
C LEU A 319 7.91 15.14 -0.99
N SER A 320 7.83 16.47 -0.89
CA SER A 320 7.36 17.14 0.32
C SER A 320 5.87 16.91 0.61
N ASN A 321 5.07 16.54 -0.40
CA ASN A 321 3.65 16.26 -0.24
C ASN A 321 3.34 14.79 0.05
N VAL A 322 4.36 13.92 0.14
CA VAL A 322 4.16 12.50 0.50
C VAL A 322 3.30 12.34 1.76
N PRO A 323 3.55 13.06 2.88
CA PRO A 323 2.71 12.94 4.07
C PRO A 323 1.27 13.41 3.88
N GLU A 324 1.02 14.41 3.03
CA GLU A 324 -0.33 14.90 2.72
C GLU A 324 -1.10 13.86 1.91
N ILE A 325 -0.51 13.36 0.83
CA ILE A 325 -1.14 12.41 -0.09
C ILE A 325 -1.42 11.09 0.64
N ALA A 326 -0.43 10.57 1.37
CA ALA A 326 -0.53 9.34 2.13
C ALA A 326 -1.43 9.50 3.37
N GLY A 327 -1.37 10.63 4.06
CA GLY A 327 -2.11 10.85 5.31
C GLY A 327 -3.59 11.16 5.13
N ASN A 328 -4.00 11.63 3.95
CA ASN A 328 -5.36 12.09 3.72
C ASN A 328 -6.23 11.08 2.93
N HIS A 329 -5.76 9.86 2.64
CA HIS A 329 -6.52 8.91 1.80
C HIS A 329 -7.83 8.38 2.45
N HIS A 330 -8.04 8.60 3.75
CA HIS A 330 -9.29 8.32 4.47
C HIS A 330 -10.17 9.56 4.70
N GLU A 331 -9.75 10.72 4.22
CA GLU A 331 -10.58 11.91 4.21
C GLU A 331 -11.72 11.76 3.19
N ARG A 332 -12.82 12.47 3.42
CA ARG A 332 -14.04 12.38 2.60
C ARG A 332 -14.34 13.74 2.00
N MET A 333 -14.94 13.76 0.81
CA MET A 333 -15.25 15.02 0.13
C MET A 333 -16.20 15.91 0.94
N ASP A 334 -17.04 15.28 1.78
CA ASP A 334 -17.99 15.93 2.68
C ASP A 334 -17.42 16.33 4.07
N GLY A 335 -16.12 16.18 4.31
CA GLY A 335 -15.47 16.53 5.58
C GLY A 335 -15.77 15.58 6.75
N LYS A 336 -16.50 14.48 6.51
CA LYS A 336 -16.76 13.46 7.55
C LYS A 336 -15.68 12.38 7.64
N GLY A 337 -14.58 12.58 6.92
CA GLY A 337 -13.41 11.71 6.93
C GLY A 337 -12.57 11.87 8.19
N TYR A 338 -11.39 11.24 8.18
CA TYR A 338 -10.44 11.30 9.28
C TYR A 338 -9.01 11.27 8.73
N PRO A 339 -8.00 11.78 9.47
CA PRO A 339 -8.05 12.22 10.87
C PRO A 339 -8.38 13.69 11.10
N ARG A 340 -8.36 14.53 10.06
CA ARG A 340 -8.49 16.00 10.15
C ARG A 340 -9.89 16.48 9.76
N GLY A 341 -10.66 15.69 9.01
CA GLY A 341 -12.01 16.06 8.57
C GLY A 341 -12.00 17.08 7.42
N LEU A 342 -11.05 16.91 6.50
CA LEU A 342 -10.82 17.83 5.39
C LEU A 342 -11.94 17.71 4.35
N THR A 343 -12.35 18.83 3.76
CA THR A 343 -13.26 18.81 2.60
C THR A 343 -12.51 18.57 1.29
N ARG A 344 -13.26 18.34 0.21
CA ARG A 344 -12.72 18.16 -1.14
C ARG A 344 -11.70 19.23 -1.55
N GLU A 345 -12.00 20.50 -1.26
CA GLU A 345 -11.22 21.66 -1.67
C GLU A 345 -9.94 21.83 -0.86
N GLU A 346 -9.87 21.23 0.33
CA GLU A 346 -8.70 21.29 1.21
C GLU A 346 -7.67 20.19 0.89
N MET A 347 -8.00 19.26 0.00
CA MET A 347 -7.16 18.12 -0.38
C MET A 347 -6.56 18.25 -1.79
N SER A 348 -5.34 17.75 -1.93
CA SER A 348 -4.74 17.58 -3.26
C SER A 348 -5.55 16.60 -4.13
N VAL A 349 -5.46 16.74 -5.46
CA VAL A 349 -6.08 15.76 -6.38
C VAL A 349 -5.48 14.37 -6.14
N GLN A 350 -4.19 14.31 -5.83
CA GLN A 350 -3.45 13.08 -5.51
C GLN A 350 -4.02 12.37 -4.27
N ALA A 351 -4.31 13.08 -3.19
CA ALA A 351 -4.93 12.51 -1.99
C ALA A 351 -6.34 11.95 -2.27
N ARG A 352 -7.17 12.71 -3.02
CA ARG A 352 -8.51 12.28 -3.41
C ARG A 352 -8.50 11.04 -4.32
N LEU A 353 -7.52 10.99 -5.22
CA LEU A 353 -7.25 9.85 -6.09
C LEU A 353 -6.86 8.60 -5.29
N MET A 354 -5.99 8.76 -4.29
CA MET A 354 -5.56 7.68 -3.40
C MET A 354 -6.74 7.00 -2.71
N GLY A 355 -7.73 7.76 -2.23
CA GLY A 355 -8.93 7.18 -1.62
C GLY A 355 -9.71 6.27 -2.57
N ILE A 356 -9.83 6.64 -3.86
CA ILE A 356 -10.49 5.78 -4.86
C ILE A 356 -9.67 4.51 -5.10
N ALA A 357 -8.34 4.63 -5.22
CA ALA A 357 -7.47 3.48 -5.46
C ALA A 357 -7.50 2.47 -4.30
N ASP A 358 -7.43 2.95 -3.06
CA ASP A 358 -7.51 2.14 -1.84
C ASP A 358 -8.87 1.41 -1.73
N ILE A 359 -9.97 2.14 -1.86
CA ILE A 359 -11.32 1.57 -1.76
C ILE A 359 -11.56 0.54 -2.87
N PHE A 360 -11.14 0.84 -4.11
CA PHE A 360 -11.33 -0.09 -5.22
C PHE A 360 -10.54 -1.40 -5.03
N ASP A 361 -9.29 -1.32 -4.57
CA ASP A 361 -8.53 -2.52 -4.22
C ASP A 361 -9.23 -3.31 -3.11
N ALA A 362 -9.66 -2.63 -2.04
CA ALA A 362 -10.32 -3.27 -0.90
C ALA A 362 -11.63 -4.00 -1.27
N LEU A 363 -12.35 -3.53 -2.30
CA LEU A 363 -13.58 -4.16 -2.80
C LEU A 363 -13.32 -5.34 -3.73
N THR A 364 -12.22 -5.32 -4.49
CA THR A 364 -11.94 -6.29 -5.57
C THR A 364 -10.91 -7.37 -5.19
N ALA A 365 -10.16 -7.16 -4.12
CA ALA A 365 -9.19 -8.10 -3.57
C ALA A 365 -9.79 -9.48 -3.26
N SER A 366 -9.15 -10.55 -3.74
CA SER A 366 -9.61 -11.94 -3.64
C SER A 366 -9.04 -12.70 -2.45
N ASP A 367 -8.06 -12.12 -1.77
CA ASP A 367 -7.27 -12.70 -0.68
C ASP A 367 -7.91 -12.53 0.71
N ARG A 368 -9.14 -12.00 0.80
CA ARG A 368 -9.83 -11.82 2.09
C ARG A 368 -10.61 -13.11 2.48
N PRO A 369 -10.19 -13.88 3.51
CA PRO A 369 -10.75 -15.18 3.92
C PRO A 369 -12.26 -15.20 4.23
N TYR A 370 -12.83 -14.06 4.65
CA TYR A 370 -14.21 -13.98 5.14
C TYR A 370 -15.20 -13.32 4.16
N LYS A 371 -14.74 -12.86 2.99
CA LYS A 371 -15.60 -12.25 1.98
C LYS A 371 -15.22 -12.77 0.60
N LYS A 372 -16.20 -13.29 -0.14
CA LYS A 372 -15.99 -13.55 -1.56
C LYS A 372 -15.61 -12.23 -2.25
N PRO A 373 -14.59 -12.24 -3.14
CA PRO A 373 -14.27 -11.07 -3.93
C PRO A 373 -15.51 -10.57 -4.68
N MET A 374 -15.71 -9.25 -4.72
CA MET A 374 -16.81 -8.67 -5.47
C MET A 374 -16.49 -8.69 -6.96
N SER A 375 -17.56 -8.75 -7.78
CA SER A 375 -17.42 -8.52 -9.21
C SER A 375 -17.19 -7.03 -9.50
N LEU A 376 -16.69 -6.71 -10.71
CA LEU A 376 -16.44 -5.32 -11.10
C LEU A 376 -17.72 -4.47 -11.06
N SER A 377 -18.84 -5.01 -11.54
CA SER A 377 -20.12 -4.29 -11.50
C SER A 377 -20.55 -3.95 -10.08
N GLN A 378 -20.32 -4.84 -9.11
CA GLN A 378 -20.61 -4.61 -7.70
C GLN A 378 -19.69 -3.54 -7.10
N ALA A 379 -18.39 -3.62 -7.36
CA ALA A 379 -17.41 -2.65 -6.86
C ALA A 379 -17.70 -1.24 -7.39
N LEU A 380 -17.98 -1.10 -8.71
CA LEU A 380 -18.32 0.18 -9.32
C LEU A 380 -19.65 0.75 -8.79
N LYS A 381 -20.65 -0.10 -8.54
CA LYS A 381 -21.92 0.34 -7.95
C LYS A 381 -21.73 0.90 -6.54
N ILE A 382 -20.88 0.27 -5.73
CA ILE A 382 -20.53 0.76 -4.39
C ILE A 382 -19.79 2.10 -4.50
N LEU A 383 -18.79 2.21 -5.36
CA LEU A 383 -18.06 3.46 -5.58
C LEU A 383 -18.98 4.59 -6.05
N ALA A 384 -19.95 4.31 -6.93
CA ALA A 384 -20.93 5.30 -7.36
C ALA A 384 -21.80 5.80 -6.19
N SER A 385 -22.31 4.90 -5.35
CA SER A 385 -23.05 5.27 -4.12
C SER A 385 -22.17 6.11 -3.17
N MET A 386 -20.90 5.73 -3.02
CA MET A 386 -19.94 6.47 -2.22
C MET A 386 -19.67 7.88 -2.76
N ALA A 387 -19.66 8.07 -4.08
CA ALA A 387 -19.53 9.39 -4.69
C ALA A 387 -20.77 10.26 -4.44
N GLU A 388 -21.98 9.70 -4.57
CA GLU A 388 -23.24 10.38 -4.26
C GLU A 388 -23.32 10.80 -2.78
N GLU A 389 -22.77 9.99 -1.87
CA GLU A 389 -22.70 10.26 -0.44
C GLU A 389 -21.55 11.21 -0.04
N GLY A 390 -20.77 11.72 -0.99
CA GLY A 390 -19.63 12.62 -0.75
C GLY A 390 -18.44 11.92 -0.08
N HIS A 391 -18.32 10.60 -0.18
CA HIS A 391 -17.21 9.84 0.37
C HIS A 391 -15.98 9.86 -0.55
N VAL A 392 -16.18 9.74 -1.87
CA VAL A 392 -15.10 9.80 -2.87
C VAL A 392 -15.35 10.93 -3.87
N ASP A 393 -14.31 11.38 -4.57
CA ASP A 393 -14.42 12.47 -5.54
C ASP A 393 -15.17 12.01 -6.81
N PRO A 394 -16.33 12.62 -7.15
CA PRO A 394 -17.13 12.20 -8.30
C PRO A 394 -16.45 12.47 -9.64
N ASP A 395 -15.66 13.54 -9.77
CA ASP A 395 -15.00 13.89 -11.03
C ASP A 395 -13.84 12.93 -11.32
N LEU A 396 -13.12 12.51 -10.26
CA LEU A 396 -12.09 11.48 -10.39
C LEU A 396 -12.70 10.09 -10.68
N LEU A 397 -13.83 9.76 -10.04
CA LEU A 397 -14.53 8.50 -10.32
C LEU A 397 -15.06 8.46 -11.76
N GLU A 398 -15.56 9.58 -12.28
CA GLU A 398 -15.98 9.69 -13.67
C GLU A 398 -14.83 9.37 -14.63
N ILE A 399 -13.64 9.96 -14.41
CA ILE A 399 -12.44 9.65 -15.20
C ILE A 399 -12.05 8.18 -15.07
N PHE A 400 -12.07 7.64 -13.85
CA PHE A 400 -11.75 6.24 -13.56
C PHE A 400 -12.63 5.28 -14.37
N VAL A 401 -13.93 5.59 -14.51
CA VAL A 401 -14.89 4.79 -15.28
C VAL A 401 -14.77 5.03 -16.79
N GLN A 402 -14.79 6.29 -17.24
CA GLN A 402 -14.78 6.63 -18.67
C GLN A 402 -13.49 6.17 -19.37
N GLN A 403 -12.34 6.30 -18.70
CA GLN A 403 -11.04 5.84 -19.21
C GLN A 403 -10.77 4.36 -18.93
N LYS A 404 -11.81 3.62 -18.50
CA LYS A 404 -11.77 2.17 -18.21
C LYS A 404 -10.56 1.77 -17.34
N VAL A 405 -10.22 2.58 -16.34
CA VAL A 405 -9.08 2.32 -15.45
C VAL A 405 -9.31 1.02 -14.69
N TYR A 406 -10.53 0.83 -14.17
CA TYR A 406 -10.96 -0.40 -13.49
C TYR A 406 -10.75 -1.65 -14.36
N LEU A 407 -11.06 -1.58 -15.66
CA LEU A 407 -10.97 -2.73 -16.57
C LEU A 407 -9.52 -3.05 -16.90
N ARG A 408 -8.71 -2.03 -17.23
CA ARG A 408 -7.27 -2.21 -17.50
C ARG A 408 -6.54 -2.84 -16.33
N TYR A 409 -6.90 -2.44 -15.10
CA TYR A 409 -6.37 -3.07 -13.90
C TYR A 409 -6.87 -4.51 -13.75
N ALA A 410 -8.18 -4.73 -13.93
CA ALA A 410 -8.82 -6.02 -13.73
C ALA A 410 -8.30 -7.12 -14.68
N GLU A 411 -8.14 -6.80 -15.96
CA GLU A 411 -7.62 -7.72 -16.98
C GLU A 411 -6.23 -8.27 -16.65
N LYS A 412 -5.44 -7.51 -15.88
CA LYS A 412 -4.09 -7.90 -15.46
C LYS A 412 -4.05 -8.61 -14.11
N ASN A 413 -4.89 -8.18 -13.16
CA ASN A 413 -4.71 -8.51 -11.73
C ASN A 413 -5.86 -9.30 -11.10
N LEU A 414 -7.06 -9.33 -11.70
CA LEU A 414 -8.24 -9.99 -11.12
C LEU A 414 -8.53 -11.32 -11.81
N HIS A 415 -9.27 -12.20 -11.11
CA HIS A 415 -9.71 -13.45 -11.71
C HIS A 415 -10.76 -13.19 -12.80
N PRO A 416 -10.77 -13.92 -13.94
CA PRO A 416 -11.75 -13.73 -15.01
C PRO A 416 -13.21 -13.73 -14.55
N ASP A 417 -13.55 -14.56 -13.55
CA ASP A 417 -14.91 -14.64 -12.99
C ASP A 417 -15.38 -13.35 -12.29
N GLN A 418 -14.47 -12.43 -11.95
CA GLN A 418 -14.82 -11.12 -11.39
C GLN A 418 -15.12 -10.07 -12.48
N ILE A 419 -14.75 -10.33 -13.73
CA ILE A 419 -14.88 -9.39 -14.86
C ILE A 419 -16.22 -9.65 -15.55
N ASP A 420 -17.29 -9.13 -14.95
CA ASP A 420 -18.68 -9.26 -15.40
C ASP A 420 -19.16 -8.11 -16.29
N LEU A 421 -18.24 -7.22 -16.70
CA LEU A 421 -18.48 -6.08 -17.56
C LEU A 421 -17.74 -6.29 -18.89
N HIS A 422 -18.44 -6.16 -20.01
CA HIS A 422 -17.91 -6.30 -21.37
C HIS A 422 -17.87 -4.96 -22.11
#